data_AF-A0A327QLQ7-F1
#
_entry.id   AF-A0A327QLQ7-F1
#
_cell.length_a   1.000
_cell.length_b   1.000
_cell.length_c   1.000
_cell.angle_alpha   90.00
_cell.angle_beta   90.00
_cell.angle_gamma   90.00
#
_symmetry.space_group_name_H-M   'P 1'
#
loop_
_entity.id
_entity.type
_entity.pdbx_description
1 polymer ?
#
loop_
_entity_poly.entity_id
_entity_poly.type
_entity_poly.pdbx_seq_one_letter_code
_entity_poly.pdbx_strand_id
1 'polypeptide(L)'
;MNQQFVTTIMPLVIAIISLLGTVIVIPLQSRKERKLQEKRRQDELDEKEETIKREGIKDAIRANEAIYLLVSKIQHTHSVTSNLIDAELQLPLVECYARHMVVNEELNRVHMFVTLDYPAFAANAGMFSAAVSNFWGMQQLLLQVDEKQNKEKYYDLFNAVIKAGIEVSKHGYALKDQLATATRELRGMLSY
;
A
#
# COMPACT_ATOMS: atom_id res chain seq x y z
N MET A 1 -82.04 22.71 31.47
CA MET A 1 -81.75 21.30 31.14
C MET A 1 -80.32 21.16 30.59
N ASN A 2 -79.28 21.58 31.35
CA ASN A 2 -77.89 21.64 30.82
C ASN A 2 -76.76 21.35 31.82
N GLN A 3 -77.02 20.96 33.08
CA GLN A 3 -75.93 20.71 34.05
C GLN A 3 -75.48 19.24 34.14
N GLN A 4 -76.36 18.27 33.90
CA GLN A 4 -76.00 16.84 33.90
C GLN A 4 -75.20 16.41 32.66
N PHE A 5 -75.39 17.10 31.53
CA PHE A 5 -74.64 16.85 30.29
C PHE A 5 -73.15 17.26 30.44
N VAL A 6 -72.89 18.36 31.13
CA VAL A 6 -71.53 18.92 31.31
C VAL A 6 -70.75 18.22 32.43
N THR A 7 -71.41 17.71 33.47
CA THR A 7 -70.72 17.12 34.65
C THR A 7 -70.45 15.62 34.52
N THR A 8 -71.20 14.90 33.70
CA THR A 8 -71.10 13.42 33.61
C THR A 8 -70.68 12.91 32.24
N ILE A 9 -71.10 13.55 31.15
CA ILE A 9 -70.84 13.06 29.78
C ILE A 9 -69.51 13.61 29.24
N MET A 10 -69.19 14.87 29.50
CA MET A 10 -67.91 15.49 29.13
C MET A 10 -66.67 14.73 29.66
N PRO A 11 -66.59 14.32 30.95
CA PRO A 11 -65.45 13.57 31.46
C PRO A 11 -65.29 12.19 30.79
N LEU A 12 -66.40 11.52 30.48
CA LEU A 12 -66.41 10.23 29.78
C LEU A 12 -65.90 10.36 28.34
N VAL A 13 -66.32 11.41 27.63
CA VAL A 13 -65.84 11.69 26.26
C VAL A 13 -64.34 12.01 26.27
N ILE A 14 -63.87 12.83 27.22
CA ILE A 14 -62.44 13.13 27.38
C ILE A 14 -61.65 11.85 27.70
N ALA A 15 -62.14 11.02 28.62
CA ALA A 15 -61.49 9.76 28.97
C ALA A 15 -61.39 8.80 27.78
N ILE A 16 -62.46 8.66 26.98
CA ILE A 16 -62.47 7.81 25.78
C ILE A 16 -61.51 8.36 24.71
N ILE A 17 -61.47 9.68 24.49
CA ILE A 17 -60.52 10.30 23.54
C ILE A 17 -59.08 10.15 24.02
N SER A 18 -58.81 10.29 25.31
CA SER A 18 -57.48 10.06 25.90
C SER A 18 -57.05 8.60 25.82
N LEU A 19 -57.98 7.65 26.01
CA LEU A 19 -57.73 6.21 25.90
C LEU A 19 -57.48 5.80 24.44
N LEU A 20 -58.27 6.29 23.49
CA LEU A 20 -58.06 6.08 22.06
C LEU A 20 -56.75 6.73 21.59
N GLY A 21 -56.45 7.93 22.08
CA GLY A 21 -55.20 8.63 21.82
C GLY A 21 -54.00 7.81 22.30
N THR A 22 -54.02 7.27 23.52
CA THR A 22 -52.92 6.43 24.04
C THR A 22 -52.81 5.10 23.29
N VAL A 23 -53.93 4.41 23.00
CA VAL A 23 -53.92 3.12 22.29
C VAL A 23 -53.45 3.24 20.83
N ILE A 24 -53.66 4.38 20.16
CA ILE A 24 -53.24 4.58 18.77
C ILE A 24 -51.85 5.23 18.68
N VAL A 25 -51.56 6.23 19.53
CA VAL A 25 -50.32 7.03 19.45
C VAL A 25 -49.11 6.26 19.97
N ILE A 26 -49.22 5.50 21.07
CA ILE A 26 -48.11 4.72 21.65
C ILE A 26 -47.57 3.65 20.67
N PRO A 27 -48.39 2.82 19.99
CA PRO A 27 -47.89 1.88 19.00
C PRO A 27 -47.37 2.56 17.73
N LEU A 28 -47.87 3.75 17.35
CA LEU A 28 -47.31 4.52 16.23
C LEU A 28 -45.96 5.16 16.58
N GLN A 29 -45.80 5.70 17.79
CA GLN A 29 -44.54 6.22 18.30
C GLN A 29 -43.51 5.10 18.42
N SER A 30 -43.86 3.96 19.01
CA SER A 30 -42.94 2.82 19.12
C SER A 30 -42.55 2.22 17.75
N ARG A 31 -43.45 2.21 16.75
CA ARG A 31 -43.09 1.82 15.37
C ARG A 31 -42.17 2.84 14.70
N LYS A 32 -42.39 4.14 14.90
CA LYS A 32 -41.51 5.21 14.38
C LYS A 32 -40.14 5.16 15.06
N GLU A 33 -40.10 4.94 16.37
CA GLU A 33 -38.87 4.78 17.15
C GLU A 33 -38.08 3.54 16.72
N ARG A 34 -38.75 2.40 16.50
CA ARG A 34 -38.09 1.20 15.96
C ARG A 34 -37.49 1.44 14.58
N LYS A 35 -38.24 2.05 13.65
CA LYS A 35 -37.72 2.42 12.32
C LYS A 35 -36.54 3.39 12.41
N LEU A 36 -36.57 4.33 13.35
CA LEU A 36 -35.48 5.28 13.57
C LEU A 36 -34.24 4.59 14.16
N GLN A 37 -34.42 3.66 15.10
CA GLN A 37 -33.32 2.86 15.66
C GLN A 37 -32.71 1.93 14.61
N GLU A 38 -33.53 1.31 13.78
CA GLU A 38 -33.07 0.45 12.68
C GLU A 38 -32.30 1.27 11.64
N LYS A 39 -32.79 2.47 11.30
CA LYS A 39 -32.05 3.41 10.45
C LYS A 39 -30.72 3.83 11.07
N ARG A 40 -30.70 4.25 12.34
CA ARG A 40 -29.45 4.63 13.04
C ARG A 40 -28.45 3.48 13.09
N ARG A 41 -28.92 2.25 13.34
CA ARG A 41 -28.07 1.07 13.34
C ARG A 41 -27.51 0.78 11.94
N GLN A 42 -28.29 1.01 10.89
CA GLN A 42 -27.80 0.90 9.52
C GLN A 42 -26.77 1.99 9.22
N ASP A 43 -27.05 3.25 9.58
CA ASP A 43 -26.11 4.37 9.44
C ASP A 43 -24.78 4.08 10.17
N GLU A 44 -24.83 3.50 11.38
CA GLU A 44 -23.64 3.08 12.15
C GLU A 44 -22.86 1.92 11.48
N LEU A 45 -23.56 1.00 10.81
CA LEU A 45 -22.92 -0.10 10.08
C LEU A 45 -22.24 0.43 8.81
N ASP A 46 -22.92 1.32 8.08
CA ASP A 46 -22.41 1.96 6.88
C ASP A 46 -21.16 2.81 7.22
N GLU A 47 -21.19 3.57 8.32
CA GLU A 47 -20.03 4.35 8.80
C GLU A 47 -18.84 3.45 9.19
N LYS A 48 -19.10 2.32 9.85
CA LYS A 48 -18.06 1.33 10.17
C LYS A 48 -17.45 0.70 8.94
N GLU A 49 -18.27 0.33 7.96
CA GLU A 49 -17.80 -0.23 6.70
C GLU A 49 -16.93 0.79 5.94
N GLU A 50 -17.35 2.05 5.89
CA GLU A 50 -16.57 3.13 5.28
C GLU A 50 -15.23 3.34 6.01
N THR A 51 -15.22 3.28 7.34
CA THR A 51 -14.01 3.39 8.16
C THR A 51 -13.02 2.27 7.84
N ILE A 52 -13.48 1.02 7.84
CA ILE A 52 -12.65 -0.16 7.52
C ILE A 52 -12.08 -0.04 6.11
N LYS A 53 -12.89 0.39 5.13
CA LYS A 53 -12.45 0.60 3.75
C LYS A 53 -11.36 1.68 3.67
N ARG A 54 -11.56 2.82 4.34
CA ARG A 54 -10.56 3.91 4.39
C ARG A 54 -9.26 3.47 5.06
N GLU A 55 -9.33 2.67 6.12
CA GLU A 55 -8.15 2.10 6.79
C GLU A 55 -7.40 1.13 5.88
N GLY A 56 -8.12 0.21 5.21
CA GLY A 56 -7.51 -0.71 4.25
C GLY A 56 -6.78 0.01 3.10
N ILE A 57 -7.34 1.13 2.61
CA ILE A 57 -6.67 1.96 1.60
C ILE A 57 -5.39 2.60 2.16
N LYS A 58 -5.40 3.10 3.40
CA LYS A 58 -4.21 3.68 4.05
C LYS A 58 -3.11 2.63 4.22
N ASP A 59 -3.46 1.41 4.60
CA ASP A 59 -2.49 0.32 4.75
C ASP A 59 -1.89 -0.09 3.42
N ALA A 60 -2.68 -0.16 2.35
CA ALA A 60 -2.18 -0.37 1.00
C ALA A 60 -1.21 0.74 0.56
N ILE A 61 -1.50 2.02 0.86
CA ILE A 61 -0.58 3.13 0.59
C ILE A 61 0.75 2.94 1.31
N ARG A 62 0.72 2.58 2.61
CA ARG A 62 1.95 2.34 3.39
C ARG A 62 2.77 1.18 2.82
N ALA A 63 2.11 0.10 2.40
CA ALA A 63 2.78 -1.03 1.78
C ALA A 63 3.49 -0.62 0.48
N ASN A 64 2.79 0.11 -0.40
CA ASN A 64 3.37 0.65 -1.64
C ASN A 64 4.60 1.53 -1.39
N GLU A 65 4.50 2.44 -0.42
CA GLU A 65 5.60 3.33 -0.04
C GLU A 65 6.80 2.55 0.51
N ALA A 66 6.56 1.50 1.29
CA ALA A 66 7.63 0.62 1.79
C ALA A 66 8.37 -0.08 0.65
N ILE A 67 7.65 -0.63 -0.33
CA ILE A 67 8.26 -1.27 -1.52
C ILE A 67 9.07 -0.22 -2.31
N TYR A 68 8.50 0.96 -2.54
CA TYR A 68 9.17 2.04 -3.27
C TYR A 68 10.50 2.45 -2.61
N LEU A 69 10.52 2.55 -1.28
CA LEU A 69 11.72 2.86 -0.51
C LEU A 69 12.77 1.75 -0.62
N LEU A 70 12.36 0.48 -0.57
CA LEU A 70 13.26 -0.66 -0.76
C LEU A 70 13.93 -0.64 -2.13
N VAL A 71 13.13 -0.45 -3.20
CA VAL A 71 13.66 -0.35 -4.58
C VAL A 71 14.64 0.83 -4.68
N SER A 72 14.30 1.97 -4.09
CA SER A 72 15.17 3.15 -4.08
C SER A 72 16.49 2.91 -3.34
N LYS A 73 16.45 2.21 -2.20
CA LYS A 73 17.64 1.82 -1.43
C LYS A 73 18.56 0.93 -2.26
N ILE A 74 18.00 -0.07 -2.94
CA ILE A 74 18.76 -0.98 -3.81
C ILE A 74 19.43 -0.19 -4.94
N GLN A 75 18.67 0.62 -5.68
CA GLN A 75 19.21 1.46 -6.76
C GLN A 75 20.33 2.40 -6.26
N HIS A 76 20.16 2.97 -5.07
CA HIS A 76 21.18 3.81 -4.46
C HIS A 76 22.45 3.02 -4.14
N THR A 77 22.34 1.83 -3.54
CA THR A 77 23.49 0.96 -3.27
C THR A 77 24.23 0.60 -4.55
N HIS A 78 23.53 0.33 -5.65
CA HIS A 78 24.15 0.11 -6.96
C HIS A 78 24.87 1.33 -7.48
N SER A 79 24.24 2.50 -7.47
CA SER A 79 24.86 3.75 -7.94
C SER A 79 26.15 4.06 -7.17
N VAL A 80 26.12 3.95 -5.84
CA VAL A 80 27.32 4.13 -5.00
C VAL A 80 28.38 3.10 -5.35
N THR A 81 27.98 1.85 -5.58
CA THR A 81 28.91 0.76 -5.86
C THR A 81 29.57 0.93 -7.24
N SER A 82 28.83 1.33 -8.27
CA SER A 82 29.38 1.65 -9.59
C SER A 82 30.38 2.80 -9.54
N ASN A 83 30.07 3.86 -8.79
CA ASN A 83 30.98 5.01 -8.63
C ASN A 83 32.32 4.62 -7.98
N LEU A 84 32.34 3.60 -7.13
CA LEU A 84 33.56 3.12 -6.48
C LEU A 84 34.44 2.31 -7.43
N ILE A 85 33.88 1.71 -8.48
CA ILE A 85 34.65 1.02 -9.52
C ILE A 85 35.44 2.05 -10.36
N ASP A 86 34.85 3.21 -10.64
CA ASP A 86 35.50 4.31 -11.39
C ASP A 86 36.58 5.04 -10.58
N ALA A 87 36.47 5.07 -9.24
CA ALA A 87 37.26 5.97 -8.40
C ALA A 87 38.68 5.46 -8.02
N GLU A 88 39.24 4.47 -8.72
CA GLU A 88 40.50 3.78 -8.37
C GLU A 88 40.54 3.13 -6.96
N LEU A 89 39.46 3.24 -6.19
CA LEU A 89 39.26 2.59 -4.91
C LEU A 89 38.91 1.12 -5.16
N GLN A 90 39.93 0.26 -5.16
CA GLN A 90 39.74 -1.18 -5.22
C GLN A 90 38.88 -1.64 -4.03
N LEU A 91 37.57 -1.80 -4.27
CA LEU A 91 36.67 -2.35 -3.28
C LEU A 91 37.05 -3.82 -3.08
N PRO A 92 37.44 -4.25 -1.86
CA PRO A 92 37.79 -5.63 -1.62
C PRO A 92 36.62 -6.55 -1.99
N LEU A 93 36.91 -7.72 -2.56
CA LEU A 93 35.89 -8.70 -2.94
C LEU A 93 34.94 -9.05 -1.78
N VAL A 94 35.47 -9.07 -0.54
CA VAL A 94 34.70 -9.35 0.66
C VAL A 94 33.66 -8.26 0.97
N GLU A 95 33.99 -6.98 0.71
CA GLU A 95 33.06 -5.87 0.90
C GLU A 95 31.99 -5.86 -0.19
N CYS A 96 32.37 -6.20 -1.42
CA CYS A 96 31.43 -6.39 -2.53
C CYS A 96 30.40 -7.47 -2.19
N TYR A 97 30.87 -8.61 -1.67
CA TYR A 97 30.00 -9.71 -1.23
C TYR A 97 29.08 -9.29 -0.08
N ALA A 98 29.60 -8.60 0.94
CA ALA A 98 28.78 -8.12 2.06
C ALA A 98 27.64 -7.19 1.58
N ARG A 99 27.94 -6.26 0.67
CA ARG A 99 26.91 -5.38 0.07
C ARG A 99 25.91 -6.15 -0.77
N HIS A 100 26.36 -7.13 -1.55
CA HIS A 100 25.47 -7.99 -2.32
C HIS A 100 24.49 -8.74 -1.43
N MET A 101 24.94 -9.29 -0.29
CA MET A 101 24.05 -9.99 0.66
C MET A 101 22.96 -9.08 1.21
N VAL A 102 23.32 -7.85 1.62
CA VAL A 102 22.33 -6.85 2.07
C VAL A 102 21.33 -6.51 0.97
N VAL A 103 21.79 -6.32 -0.27
CA VAL A 103 20.90 -6.05 -1.41
C VAL A 103 19.97 -7.22 -1.70
N ASN A 104 20.46 -8.46 -1.57
CA ASN A 104 19.66 -9.65 -1.83
C ASN A 104 18.55 -9.83 -0.79
N GLU A 105 18.81 -9.50 0.48
CA GLU A 105 17.78 -9.48 1.52
C GLU A 105 16.67 -8.47 1.20
N GLU A 106 17.03 -7.26 0.77
CA GLU A 106 16.04 -6.23 0.40
C GLU A 106 15.28 -6.61 -0.88
N LEU A 107 15.93 -7.26 -1.85
CA LEU A 107 15.27 -7.79 -3.04
C LEU A 107 14.23 -8.85 -2.69
N ASN A 108 14.55 -9.77 -1.80
CA ASN A 108 13.61 -10.80 -1.35
C ASN A 108 12.39 -10.18 -0.67
N ARG A 109 12.58 -9.10 0.10
CA ARG A 109 11.48 -8.33 0.69
C ARG A 109 10.62 -7.67 -0.38
N VAL A 110 11.22 -7.01 -1.38
CA VAL A 110 10.49 -6.45 -2.52
C VAL A 110 9.65 -7.54 -3.20
N HIS A 111 10.25 -8.69 -3.48
CA HIS A 111 9.55 -9.78 -4.17
C HIS A 111 8.39 -10.34 -3.35
N MET A 112 8.59 -10.53 -2.04
CA MET A 112 7.55 -10.97 -1.12
C MET A 112 6.39 -9.99 -1.08
N PHE A 113 6.65 -8.70 -0.81
CA PHE A 113 5.60 -7.68 -0.71
C PHE A 113 4.86 -7.49 -2.04
N VAL A 114 5.58 -7.43 -3.15
CA VAL A 114 4.94 -7.33 -4.46
C VAL A 114 4.07 -8.56 -4.75
N THR A 115 4.53 -9.76 -4.43
CA THR A 115 3.74 -10.98 -4.71
C THR A 115 2.46 -11.05 -3.88
N LEU A 116 2.52 -10.65 -2.60
CA LEU A 116 1.38 -10.70 -1.70
C LEU A 116 0.39 -9.56 -1.95
N ASP A 117 0.89 -8.34 -2.08
CA ASP A 117 0.05 -7.13 -2.06
C ASP A 117 -0.26 -6.62 -3.48
N TYR A 118 0.61 -6.91 -4.46
CA TYR A 118 0.53 -6.38 -5.82
C TYR A 118 0.93 -7.41 -6.89
N PRO A 119 0.23 -8.55 -7.00
CA PRO A 119 0.63 -9.65 -7.90
C PRO A 119 0.76 -9.20 -9.37
N ALA A 120 0.03 -8.17 -9.79
CA ALA A 120 0.15 -7.56 -11.12
C ALA A 120 1.55 -6.97 -11.40
N PHE A 121 2.32 -6.59 -10.36
CA PHE A 121 3.66 -6.04 -10.50
C PHE A 121 4.76 -7.10 -10.36
N ALA A 122 4.41 -8.36 -10.07
CA ALA A 122 5.37 -9.43 -9.80
C ALA A 122 6.34 -9.68 -10.97
N ALA A 123 5.85 -9.60 -12.21
CA ALA A 123 6.69 -9.73 -13.39
C ALA A 123 7.80 -8.66 -13.43
N ASN A 124 7.45 -7.39 -13.18
CA ASN A 124 8.41 -6.29 -13.19
C ASN A 124 9.36 -6.34 -11.99
N ALA A 125 8.88 -6.76 -10.81
CA ALA A 125 9.75 -7.04 -9.68
C ALA A 125 10.75 -8.18 -9.97
N GLY A 126 10.32 -9.20 -10.72
CA GLY A 126 11.19 -10.27 -11.22
C GLY A 126 12.27 -9.75 -12.17
N MET A 127 11.89 -8.90 -13.13
CA MET A 127 12.86 -8.27 -14.05
C MET A 127 13.88 -7.40 -13.30
N PHE A 128 13.44 -6.62 -12.32
CA PHE A 128 14.33 -5.85 -11.47
C PHE A 128 15.30 -6.75 -10.70
N SER A 129 14.81 -7.82 -10.07
CA SER A 129 15.63 -8.78 -9.32
C SER A 129 16.67 -9.47 -10.20
N ALA A 130 16.29 -9.86 -11.42
CA ALA A 130 17.20 -10.44 -12.40
C ALA A 130 18.29 -9.46 -12.83
N ALA A 131 17.93 -8.20 -13.09
CA ALA A 131 18.89 -7.16 -13.46
C ALA A 131 19.91 -6.90 -12.34
N VAL A 132 19.45 -6.84 -11.09
CA VAL A 132 20.31 -6.67 -9.91
C VAL A 132 21.26 -7.86 -9.75
N SER A 133 20.76 -9.08 -9.89
CA SER A 133 21.58 -10.29 -9.79
C SER A 133 22.67 -10.32 -10.86
N ASN A 134 22.32 -9.94 -12.10
CA ASN A 134 23.27 -9.84 -13.20
C ASN A 134 24.35 -8.77 -12.94
N PHE A 135 23.97 -7.60 -12.43
CA PHE A 135 24.93 -6.54 -12.06
C PHE A 135 25.98 -7.05 -11.07
N TRP A 136 25.55 -7.67 -9.97
CA TRP A 136 26.47 -8.19 -8.96
C TRP A 136 27.34 -9.34 -9.48
N GLY A 137 26.77 -10.22 -10.32
CA GLY A 137 27.53 -11.28 -10.98
C GLY A 137 28.65 -10.71 -11.87
N MET A 138 28.36 -9.71 -12.70
CA MET A 138 29.36 -9.05 -13.54
C MET A 138 30.41 -8.31 -12.71
N GLN A 139 29.99 -7.67 -11.61
CA GLN A 139 30.91 -6.99 -10.72
C GLN A 139 31.87 -7.96 -10.03
N GLN A 140 31.38 -9.10 -9.59
CA GLN A 140 32.21 -10.16 -9.01
C GLN A 140 33.24 -10.69 -10.01
N LEU A 141 32.86 -10.84 -11.29
CA LEU A 141 33.79 -11.23 -12.36
C LEU A 141 34.85 -10.17 -12.62
N LEU A 142 34.46 -8.90 -12.66
CA LEU A 142 35.38 -7.77 -12.86
C LEU A 142 36.46 -7.73 -11.77
N LEU A 143 36.07 -7.88 -10.51
CA LEU A 143 36.98 -7.84 -9.35
C LEU A 143 38.02 -8.98 -9.33
N GLN A 144 37.85 -10.02 -10.15
CA GLN A 144 38.79 -11.13 -10.28
C GLN A 144 39.81 -10.92 -11.40
N VAL A 145 39.69 -9.85 -12.19
CA VAL A 145 40.58 -9.56 -13.31
C VAL A 145 41.49 -8.39 -12.93
N ASP A 146 42.79 -8.63 -12.92
CA ASP A 146 43.79 -7.56 -12.79
C ASP A 146 43.93 -6.84 -14.13
N GLU A 147 43.56 -5.56 -14.16
CA GLU A 147 43.68 -4.69 -15.34
C GLU A 147 45.10 -4.70 -15.92
N LYS A 148 46.13 -4.75 -15.07
CA LYS A 148 47.53 -4.74 -15.51
C LYS A 148 47.94 -6.03 -16.21
N GLN A 149 47.27 -7.13 -15.88
CA GLN A 149 47.55 -8.46 -16.45
C GLN A 149 46.70 -8.76 -17.68
N ASN A 150 45.44 -8.30 -17.70
CA ASN A 150 44.53 -8.56 -18.81
C ASN A 150 43.56 -7.39 -19.05
N LYS A 151 44.10 -6.33 -19.67
CA LYS A 151 43.40 -5.07 -19.93
C LYS A 151 42.13 -5.24 -20.78
N GLU A 152 42.19 -6.01 -21.86
CA GLU A 152 41.05 -6.24 -22.76
C GLU A 152 39.86 -6.87 -22.01
N LYS A 153 40.11 -7.97 -21.29
CA LYS A 153 39.08 -8.64 -20.49
C LYS A 153 38.53 -7.74 -19.38
N TYR A 154 39.38 -6.92 -18.76
CA TYR A 154 38.95 -5.97 -17.74
C TYR A 154 37.93 -4.97 -18.32
N TYR A 155 38.22 -4.34 -19.46
CA TYR A 155 37.29 -3.39 -20.08
C TYR A 155 36.00 -4.04 -20.59
N ASP A 156 36.06 -5.27 -21.10
CA ASP A 156 34.85 -6.00 -21.50
C ASP A 156 33.91 -6.23 -20.32
N LEU A 157 34.46 -6.68 -19.18
CA LEU A 157 33.69 -6.88 -17.95
C LEU A 157 33.20 -5.55 -17.37
N PHE A 158 34.03 -4.51 -17.40
CA PHE A 158 33.65 -3.18 -16.94
C PHE A 158 32.46 -2.63 -17.74
N ASN A 159 32.51 -2.75 -19.07
CA ASN A 159 31.38 -2.38 -19.94
C ASN A 159 30.13 -3.24 -19.67
N ALA A 160 30.29 -4.53 -19.35
CA ALA A 160 29.18 -5.39 -18.97
C ALA A 160 28.55 -4.97 -17.63
N VAL A 161 29.35 -4.57 -16.65
CA VAL A 161 28.88 -4.00 -15.36
C VAL A 161 28.08 -2.73 -15.61
N ILE A 162 28.57 -1.81 -16.44
CA ILE A 162 27.85 -0.57 -16.80
C ILE A 162 26.50 -0.90 -17.42
N LYS A 163 26.46 -1.78 -18.42
CA LYS A 163 25.21 -2.20 -19.07
C LYS A 163 24.23 -2.82 -18.09
N ALA A 164 24.71 -3.67 -17.19
CA ALA A 164 23.87 -4.26 -16.14
C ALA A 164 23.32 -3.19 -15.18
N GLY A 165 24.12 -2.19 -14.81
CA GLY A 165 23.70 -1.07 -13.97
C GLY A 165 22.63 -0.18 -14.63
N ILE A 166 22.69 -0.01 -15.94
CA ILE A 166 21.65 0.68 -16.72
C ILE A 166 20.34 -0.11 -16.65
N GLU A 167 20.38 -1.43 -16.84
CA GLU A 167 19.17 -2.28 -16.75
C GLU A 167 18.57 -2.30 -15.34
N VAL A 168 19.40 -2.32 -14.28
CA VAL A 168 18.95 -2.13 -12.89
C VAL A 168 18.19 -0.81 -12.74
N SER A 169 18.75 0.28 -13.25
CA SER A 169 18.14 1.60 -13.16
C SER A 169 16.80 1.63 -13.89
N LYS A 170 16.78 1.17 -15.15
CA LYS A 170 15.58 1.09 -16.00
C LYS A 170 14.45 0.28 -15.35
N HIS A 171 14.74 -0.94 -14.88
CA HIS A 171 13.72 -1.77 -14.25
C HIS A 171 13.29 -1.26 -12.88
N GLY A 172 14.21 -0.69 -12.10
CA GLY A 172 13.87 -0.07 -10.82
C GLY A 172 12.98 1.16 -10.98
N TYR A 173 13.23 2.01 -11.99
CA TYR A 173 12.35 3.15 -12.30
C TYR A 173 10.97 2.68 -12.77
N ALA A 174 10.90 1.69 -13.67
CA ALA A 174 9.62 1.16 -14.14
C ALA A 174 8.75 0.63 -12.98
N LEU A 175 9.35 -0.13 -12.05
CA LEU A 175 8.64 -0.63 -10.86
C LEU A 175 8.19 0.51 -9.94
N LYS A 176 9.06 1.50 -9.70
CA LYS A 176 8.75 2.68 -8.89
C LYS A 176 7.62 3.52 -9.48
N ASP A 177 7.57 3.68 -10.80
CA ASP A 177 6.52 4.43 -11.48
C ASP A 177 5.15 3.72 -11.36
N GLN A 178 5.14 2.39 -11.41
CA GLN A 178 3.93 1.61 -11.14
C GLN A 178 3.44 1.78 -9.70
N LEU A 179 4.34 1.65 -8.73
CA LEU A 179 4.03 1.85 -7.30
C LEU A 179 3.54 3.27 -7.02
N ALA A 180 4.16 4.28 -7.63
CA ALA A 180 3.75 5.67 -7.49
C ALA A 180 2.38 5.94 -8.14
N THR A 181 2.08 5.28 -9.27
CA THR A 181 0.77 5.39 -9.92
C THR A 181 -0.32 4.74 -9.07
N ALA A 182 -0.10 3.52 -8.60
CA ALA A 182 -1.02 2.84 -7.67
C ALA A 182 -1.25 3.65 -6.39
N THR A 183 -0.19 4.24 -5.84
CA THR A 183 -0.28 5.12 -4.65
C THR A 183 -1.15 6.35 -4.92
N ARG A 184 -1.01 6.98 -6.08
CA ARG A 184 -1.85 8.13 -6.48
C ARG A 184 -3.31 7.74 -6.63
N GLU A 185 -3.60 6.59 -7.24
CA GLU A 185 -4.96 6.06 -7.39
C GLU A 185 -5.61 5.80 -6.03
N LEU A 186 -4.90 5.12 -5.12
CA LEU A 186 -5.36 4.87 -3.74
C LEU A 186 -5.61 6.17 -2.96
N ARG A 187 -4.74 7.17 -3.09
CA ARG A 187 -4.94 8.50 -2.47
C ARG A 187 -6.15 9.22 -3.05
N GLY A 188 -6.41 9.07 -4.35
CA GLY A 188 -7.62 9.57 -5.00
C GLY A 188 -8.88 8.97 -4.39
N MET A 189 -8.87 7.67 -4.07
CA MET A 189 -10.00 6.99 -3.41
C MET A 189 -10.29 7.49 -1.98
N LEU A 190 -9.33 8.15 -1.31
CA LEU A 190 -9.53 8.74 0.02
C LEU A 190 -10.09 10.18 -0.02
N SER A 191 -10.02 10.83 -1.18
CA SER A 191 -10.40 12.24 -1.36
C SER A 191 -11.85 12.41 -1.81
N TYR A 192 -12.54 11.30 -2.09
CA TYR A 192 -13.99 11.20 -2.29
C TYR A 192 -14.66 10.64 -1.03
#